data_AF-W9W2Q5-F1
#
_entry.id   AF-W9W2Q5-F1
#
_cell.length_a   1.000
_cell.length_b   1.000
_cell.length_c   1.000
_cell.angle_alpha   90.00
_cell.angle_beta   90.00
_cell.angle_gamma   90.00
#
_symmetry.space_group_name_H-M   'P 1'
#
loop_
_entity.id
_entity.type
_entity.pdbx_description
1 polymer ?
#
loop_
_entity_poly.entity_id
_entity_poly.type
_entity_poly.pdbx_seq_one_letter_code
_entity_poly.pdbx_strand_id
1 'polypeptide(L)'
;MAAKYGLLSCFAVFLFLSSTHFAIAEGTEQKTKWLVPRTNITGPNPNDYECESARAADYYGIGVRLGIYFSWITGWVANSFVSGDIGGALDTNAIFLFANLVAMVRCTMTKVLTQLDCMMLMHLSGGTVFSVLSLWGYRTCHYPREGPKGIRHFGGFGTHLRLLLSMAVAIYGLWFWIIGIQPDTTEINVDAGPCRTVYTFMFAKVRADGGVRIFYIIICVGCVIYFGVMLLASSLALYARLAKAANLAKQGKWRTSTRLHYATGLYHKE
;
A
#
# COMPACT_ATOMS: atom_id res chain seq x y z
N MET A 1 0.22 27.67 -6.48
CA MET A 1 0.97 26.65 -5.70
C MET A 1 0.28 25.27 -5.66
N ALA A 2 -1.06 25.16 -5.65
CA ALA A 2 -1.78 23.87 -5.70
C ALA A 2 -1.41 22.98 -6.91
N ALA A 3 -1.15 23.57 -8.08
CA ALA A 3 -0.75 22.85 -9.29
C ALA A 3 0.60 22.09 -9.15
N LYS A 4 1.52 22.55 -8.29
CA LYS A 4 2.83 21.90 -8.12
C LYS A 4 2.74 20.59 -7.32
N TYR A 5 1.85 20.51 -6.33
CA TYR A 5 1.63 19.29 -5.54
C TYR A 5 0.78 18.26 -6.30
N GLY A 6 -0.18 18.72 -7.11
CA GLY A 6 -0.97 17.86 -7.99
C GLY A 6 -0.11 17.16 -9.05
N LEU A 7 0.86 17.88 -9.64
CA LEU A 7 1.76 17.32 -10.66
C LEU A 7 2.66 16.21 -10.09
N LEU A 8 3.21 16.37 -8.88
CA LEU A 8 4.08 15.40 -8.24
C LEU A 8 3.33 14.12 -7.82
N SER A 9 2.08 14.27 -7.38
CA SER A 9 1.19 13.14 -7.09
C SER A 9 0.75 12.42 -8.38
N CYS A 10 0.47 13.17 -9.45
CA CYS A 10 0.16 12.60 -10.76
C CYS A 10 1.38 11.84 -11.33
N PHE A 11 2.58 12.39 -11.20
CA PHE A 11 3.82 11.72 -11.61
C PHE A 11 4.08 10.43 -10.83
N ALA A 12 3.80 10.42 -9.52
CA ALA A 12 3.86 9.20 -8.71
C ALA A 12 2.82 8.16 -9.16
N VAL A 13 1.59 8.57 -9.45
CA VAL A 13 0.55 7.68 -10.01
C VAL A 13 0.99 7.09 -11.36
N PHE A 14 1.52 7.91 -12.27
CA PHE A 14 2.02 7.44 -13.57
C PHE A 14 3.24 6.53 -13.45
N LEU A 15 4.18 6.84 -12.56
CA LEU A 15 5.32 5.97 -12.22
C LEU A 15 4.85 4.60 -11.73
N PHE A 16 3.92 4.58 -10.77
CA PHE A 16 3.39 3.33 -10.23
C PHE A 16 2.59 2.54 -11.28
N LEU A 17 1.73 3.21 -12.07
CA LEU A 17 1.01 2.59 -13.19
C LEU A 17 1.96 1.95 -14.21
N SER A 18 3.06 2.63 -14.56
CA SER A 18 4.05 2.09 -15.50
C SER A 18 4.83 0.89 -14.94
N SER A 19 5.08 0.87 -13.62
CA SER A 19 5.84 -0.21 -12.97
C SER A 19 5.04 -1.50 -12.72
N THR A 20 3.72 -1.41 -12.61
CA THR A 20 2.83 -2.55 -12.32
C THR A 20 2.42 -3.34 -13.58
N HIS A 21 2.81 -2.90 -14.79
CA HIS A 21 2.33 -3.54 -16.01
C HIS A 21 3.07 -4.84 -16.37
N PHE A 22 4.31 -5.06 -15.95
CA PHE A 22 5.10 -6.22 -16.37
C PHE A 22 6.01 -6.78 -15.26
N ALA A 23 5.49 -7.71 -14.46
CA ALA A 23 6.35 -8.69 -13.80
C ALA A 23 6.29 -9.97 -14.64
N ILE A 24 7.43 -10.34 -15.22
CA ILE A 24 7.58 -11.51 -16.08
C ILE A 24 8.68 -12.35 -15.46
N ALA A 25 8.44 -13.64 -15.24
CA ALA A 25 9.50 -14.60 -15.01
C ALA A 25 9.78 -15.33 -16.33
N GLU A 26 11.06 -15.52 -16.64
CA GLU A 26 11.58 -16.10 -17.88
C GLU A 26 12.26 -17.42 -17.55
N GLY A 27 12.27 -18.37 -18.47
CA GLY A 27 12.70 -19.72 -18.17
C GLY A 27 13.00 -20.61 -19.39
N THR A 28 13.64 -21.78 -19.20
CA THR A 28 13.78 -22.91 -20.15
C THR A 28 13.41 -24.28 -19.52
N GLU A 29 12.33 -24.89 -20.01
CA GLU A 29 11.81 -26.27 -19.81
C GLU A 29 12.10 -27.05 -18.49
N GLN A 30 11.12 -27.06 -17.55
CA GLN A 30 10.83 -28.21 -16.65
C GLN A 30 9.44 -28.06 -16.00
N LYS A 31 8.79 -29.19 -15.68
CA LYS A 31 7.40 -29.28 -15.21
C LYS A 31 7.25 -28.87 -13.72
N THR A 32 6.93 -27.60 -13.47
CA THR A 32 6.61 -27.07 -12.12
C THR A 32 5.11 -27.13 -11.82
N LYS A 33 4.75 -27.30 -10.53
CA LYS A 33 3.37 -27.53 -10.06
C LYS A 33 2.55 -26.24 -9.88
N TRP A 34 3.17 -25.06 -9.84
CA TRP A 34 2.53 -23.82 -9.38
C TRP A 34 2.57 -22.66 -10.38
N LEU A 35 3.62 -22.58 -11.21
CA LEU A 35 3.67 -21.71 -12.38
C LEU A 35 3.21 -22.48 -13.62
N VAL A 36 2.30 -21.90 -14.39
CA VAL A 36 1.89 -22.43 -15.68
C VAL A 36 2.78 -21.77 -16.73
N PRO A 37 3.76 -22.49 -17.32
CA PRO A 37 4.54 -21.92 -18.41
C PRO A 37 3.62 -21.69 -19.61
N ARG A 38 3.41 -20.43 -20.00
CA ARG A 38 2.88 -20.12 -21.34
C ARG A 38 4.06 -20.03 -22.29
N THR A 39 4.04 -20.86 -23.33
CA THR A 39 4.93 -20.67 -24.46
C THR A 39 4.58 -19.36 -25.14
N ASN A 40 5.56 -18.50 -25.36
CA ASN A 40 5.35 -17.27 -26.11
C ASN A 40 5.23 -17.62 -27.61
N ILE A 41 4.01 -17.96 -28.04
CA ILE A 41 3.71 -18.33 -29.44
C ILE A 41 4.01 -17.15 -30.40
N THR A 42 4.15 -15.94 -29.87
CA THR A 42 4.39 -14.69 -30.60
C THR A 42 5.81 -14.13 -30.45
N GLY A 43 6.67 -14.78 -29.66
CA GLY A 43 8.02 -14.31 -29.35
C GLY A 43 9.04 -14.66 -30.45
N PRO A 44 10.14 -13.91 -30.57
CA PRO A 44 11.20 -14.22 -31.53
C PRO A 44 11.94 -15.53 -31.22
N ASN A 45 11.84 -16.04 -29.99
CA ASN A 45 12.40 -17.32 -29.57
C ASN A 45 11.29 -18.26 -29.06
N PRO A 46 11.13 -19.47 -29.63
CA PRO A 46 10.15 -20.46 -29.19
C PRO A 46 10.45 -21.07 -27.80
N ASN A 47 11.63 -20.76 -27.25
CA ASN A 47 12.08 -21.21 -25.93
C ASN A 47 11.89 -20.16 -24.83
N ASP A 48 11.35 -18.97 -25.15
CA ASP A 48 11.04 -17.96 -24.14
C ASP A 48 9.68 -18.27 -23.53
N TYR A 49 9.68 -18.70 -22.26
CA TYR A 49 8.46 -18.94 -21.51
C TYR A 49 8.07 -17.69 -20.72
N GLU A 50 6.80 -17.30 -20.81
CA GLU A 50 6.20 -16.36 -19.87
C GLU A 50 5.66 -17.16 -18.69
N CYS A 51 6.33 -17.06 -17.55
CA CYS A 51 5.91 -17.74 -16.34
C CYS A 51 4.86 -16.91 -15.61
N GLU A 52 3.66 -17.46 -15.49
CA GLU A 52 2.54 -16.85 -14.77
C GLU A 52 2.10 -17.78 -13.61
N SER A 53 1.76 -17.19 -12.46
CA SER A 53 1.17 -17.95 -11.34
C SER A 53 -0.18 -18.52 -11.74
N ALA A 54 -0.48 -19.76 -11.37
CA ALA A 54 -1.80 -20.35 -11.58
C ALA A 54 -2.93 -19.52 -10.93
N ARG A 55 -2.60 -18.63 -10.00
CA ARG A 55 -3.52 -17.72 -9.29
C ARG A 55 -3.36 -16.26 -9.71
N ALA A 56 -2.64 -15.99 -10.78
CA ALA A 56 -2.42 -14.64 -11.29
C ALA A 56 -3.73 -13.89 -11.54
N ALA A 57 -4.72 -14.58 -12.11
CA ALA A 57 -6.06 -14.03 -12.36
C ALA A 57 -6.74 -13.54 -11.07
N ASP A 58 -6.53 -14.24 -9.94
CA ASP A 58 -7.17 -13.93 -8.65
C ASP A 58 -6.54 -12.72 -7.95
N TYR A 59 -5.20 -12.59 -8.01
CA TYR A 59 -4.49 -11.52 -7.30
C TYR A 59 -4.31 -10.25 -8.13
N TYR A 60 -4.07 -10.39 -9.42
CA TYR A 60 -3.76 -9.27 -10.31
C TYR A 60 -4.26 -9.53 -11.73
N GLY A 61 -5.37 -10.26 -11.88
CA GLY A 61 -6.08 -10.34 -13.14
C GLY A 61 -6.48 -8.94 -13.63
N ILE A 62 -6.82 -8.85 -14.91
CA ILE A 62 -7.11 -7.57 -15.55
C ILE A 62 -8.20 -6.77 -14.82
N GLY A 63 -9.25 -7.44 -14.33
CA GLY A 63 -10.32 -6.81 -13.56
C GLY A 63 -9.83 -6.23 -12.22
N VAL A 64 -8.99 -6.98 -11.49
CA VAL A 64 -8.42 -6.53 -10.23
C VAL A 64 -7.53 -5.30 -10.45
N ARG A 65 -6.60 -5.36 -11.43
CA ARG A 65 -5.72 -4.23 -11.76
C ARG A 65 -6.51 -2.99 -12.16
N LEU A 66 -7.49 -3.14 -13.07
CA LEU A 66 -8.34 -2.03 -13.49
C LEU A 66 -9.12 -1.43 -12.31
N GLY A 67 -9.68 -2.27 -11.45
CA GLY A 67 -10.37 -1.80 -10.24
C GLY A 67 -9.46 -0.97 -9.33
N ILE A 68 -8.21 -1.40 -9.14
CA ILE A 68 -7.21 -0.68 -8.34
C ILE A 68 -6.85 0.64 -8.99
N TYR A 69 -6.58 0.65 -10.29
CA TYR A 69 -6.22 1.88 -11.00
C TYR A 69 -7.36 2.89 -11.01
N PHE A 70 -8.61 2.45 -11.22
CA PHE A 70 -9.77 3.32 -11.10
C PHE A 70 -9.96 3.83 -9.67
N SER A 71 -9.69 3.00 -8.65
CA SER A 71 -9.69 3.44 -7.26
C SER A 71 -8.61 4.50 -7.00
N TRP A 72 -7.41 4.35 -7.58
CA TRP A 72 -6.35 5.34 -7.48
C TRP A 72 -6.71 6.66 -8.19
N ILE A 73 -7.25 6.59 -9.40
CA ILE A 73 -7.70 7.78 -10.13
C ILE A 73 -8.80 8.49 -9.33
N THR A 74 -9.78 7.73 -8.82
CA THR A 74 -10.87 8.29 -8.00
C THR A 74 -10.34 8.95 -6.73
N GLY A 75 -9.43 8.29 -6.02
CA GLY A 75 -8.78 8.84 -4.82
C GLY A 75 -7.97 10.10 -5.13
N TRP A 76 -7.26 10.14 -6.27
CA TRP A 76 -6.53 11.32 -6.71
C TRP A 76 -7.46 12.50 -7.06
N VAL A 77 -8.57 12.23 -7.78
CA VAL A 77 -9.58 13.24 -8.11
C VAL A 77 -10.23 13.78 -6.83
N ALA A 78 -10.64 12.89 -5.90
CA ALA A 78 -11.23 13.28 -4.63
C ALA A 78 -10.27 14.14 -3.80
N ASN A 79 -9.01 13.70 -3.67
CA ASN A 79 -7.96 14.44 -2.97
C ASN A 79 -7.72 15.83 -3.59
N SER A 80 -7.85 15.97 -4.91
CA SER A 80 -7.51 17.21 -5.61
C SER A 80 -8.68 18.20 -5.70
N PHE A 81 -9.91 17.72 -5.90
CA PHE A 81 -11.03 18.56 -6.33
C PHE A 81 -12.25 18.51 -5.38
N VAL A 82 -12.54 17.36 -4.77
CA VAL A 82 -13.83 17.11 -4.12
C VAL A 82 -13.67 16.91 -2.62
N SER A 83 -13.79 17.98 -1.84
CA SER A 83 -13.54 17.96 -0.39
C SER A 83 -14.51 17.08 0.42
N GLY A 84 -15.72 16.86 -0.09
CA GLY A 84 -16.78 16.10 0.60
C GLY A 84 -16.57 14.59 0.58
N ASP A 85 -16.02 14.06 -0.52
CA ASP A 85 -15.93 12.61 -0.76
C ASP A 85 -14.57 12.00 -0.39
N ILE A 86 -13.64 12.82 0.10
CA ILE A 86 -12.29 12.36 0.49
C ILE A 86 -12.36 11.28 1.56
N GLY A 87 -13.25 11.42 2.54
CA GLY A 87 -13.39 10.44 3.63
C GLY A 87 -13.72 9.05 3.09
N GLY A 88 -14.76 8.96 2.26
CA GLY A 88 -15.17 7.70 1.63
C GLY A 88 -14.06 7.12 0.74
N ALA A 89 -13.41 7.94 -0.08
CA ALA A 89 -12.30 7.48 -0.93
C ALA A 89 -11.12 6.94 -0.11
N LEU A 90 -10.77 7.58 1.01
CA LEU A 90 -9.69 7.12 1.89
C LEU A 90 -10.05 5.82 2.61
N ASP A 91 -11.29 5.66 3.04
CA ASP A 91 -11.76 4.46 3.70
C ASP A 91 -11.80 3.26 2.73
N THR A 92 -12.28 3.45 1.51
CA THR A 92 -12.23 2.41 0.47
C THR A 92 -10.79 1.99 0.16
N ASN A 93 -9.87 2.95 0.01
CA ASN A 93 -8.45 2.64 -0.22
C ASN A 93 -7.81 1.90 0.98
N ALA A 94 -8.21 2.24 2.21
CA ALA A 94 -7.74 1.56 3.41
C ALA A 94 -8.27 0.13 3.51
N ILE A 95 -9.55 -0.11 3.20
CA ILE A 95 -10.14 -1.46 3.16
C ILE A 95 -9.43 -2.32 2.12
N PHE A 96 -9.17 -1.77 0.92
CA PHE A 96 -8.43 -2.45 -0.12
C PHE A 96 -7.00 -2.83 0.33
N LEU A 97 -6.27 -1.88 0.91
CA LEU A 97 -4.92 -2.12 1.41
C LEU A 97 -4.91 -3.17 2.54
N PHE A 98 -5.94 -3.18 3.39
CA PHE A 98 -6.11 -4.19 4.43
C PHE A 98 -6.39 -5.57 3.85
N ALA A 99 -7.28 -5.67 2.86
CA ALA A 99 -7.56 -6.93 2.17
C ALA A 99 -6.30 -7.52 1.52
N ASN A 100 -5.49 -6.69 0.84
CA ASN A 100 -4.21 -7.13 0.29
C ASN A 100 -3.24 -7.61 1.35
N LEU A 101 -3.11 -6.89 2.46
CA LEU A 101 -2.24 -7.30 3.55
C LEU A 101 -2.65 -8.67 4.12
N VAL A 102 -3.96 -8.87 4.34
CA VAL A 102 -4.50 -10.16 4.82
C VAL A 102 -4.22 -11.27 3.80
N ALA A 103 -4.44 -11.02 2.51
CA ALA A 103 -4.15 -11.97 1.45
C ALA A 103 -2.66 -12.34 1.42
N MET A 104 -1.76 -11.35 1.45
CA MET A 104 -0.31 -11.57 1.47
C MET A 104 0.11 -12.41 2.68
N VAL A 105 -0.35 -12.07 3.88
CA VAL A 105 0.00 -12.81 5.11
C VAL A 105 -0.56 -14.23 5.07
N ARG A 106 -1.85 -14.40 4.75
CA ARG A 106 -2.50 -15.72 4.74
C ARG A 106 -1.88 -16.64 3.70
N CYS A 107 -1.68 -16.14 2.48
CA CYS A 107 -1.13 -16.95 1.39
C CYS A 107 0.35 -17.27 1.58
N THR A 108 1.10 -16.41 2.29
CA THR A 108 2.46 -16.70 2.74
C THR A 108 2.46 -17.81 3.79
N MET A 109 1.60 -17.72 4.82
CA MET A 109 1.50 -18.75 5.86
C MET A 109 1.06 -20.11 5.31
N THR A 110 0.17 -20.14 4.31
CA THR A 110 -0.27 -21.40 3.69
C THR A 110 0.70 -21.92 2.63
N LYS A 111 1.84 -21.22 2.39
CA LYS A 111 2.83 -21.58 1.37
C LYS A 111 2.20 -21.73 -0.01
N VAL A 112 1.31 -20.81 -0.37
CA VAL A 112 0.68 -20.80 -1.70
C VAL A 112 1.04 -19.55 -2.49
N LEU A 113 1.55 -18.52 -1.82
CA LEU A 113 2.00 -17.31 -2.47
C LEU A 113 3.34 -17.56 -3.18
N THR A 114 3.40 -17.26 -4.49
CA THR A 114 4.67 -17.26 -5.23
C THR A 114 5.40 -15.93 -5.02
N GLN A 115 6.71 -15.91 -5.30
CA GLN A 115 7.53 -14.70 -5.21
C GLN A 115 7.02 -13.57 -6.14
N LEU A 116 6.55 -13.94 -7.33
CA LEU A 116 5.99 -13.01 -8.31
C LEU A 116 4.68 -12.40 -7.79
N ASP A 117 3.78 -13.21 -7.23
CA ASP A 117 2.51 -12.74 -6.67
C ASP A 117 2.74 -11.76 -5.51
N CYS A 118 3.69 -12.08 -4.63
CA CYS A 118 4.05 -11.21 -3.51
C CYS A 118 4.60 -9.86 -4.00
N MET A 119 5.48 -9.89 -5.01
CA MET A 119 6.02 -8.67 -5.61
C MET A 119 4.93 -7.78 -6.20
N MET A 120 3.98 -8.35 -6.94
CA MET A 120 2.86 -7.62 -7.52
C MET A 120 1.96 -7.01 -6.44
N LEU A 121 1.57 -7.80 -5.43
CA LEU A 121 0.74 -7.33 -4.33
C LEU A 121 1.41 -6.23 -3.51
N MET A 122 2.73 -6.29 -3.33
CA MET A 122 3.48 -5.21 -2.71
C MET A 122 3.50 -3.93 -3.56
N HIS A 123 3.63 -4.03 -4.88
CA HIS A 123 3.57 -2.85 -5.75
C HIS A 123 2.18 -2.19 -5.71
N LEU A 124 1.11 -2.98 -5.72
CA LEU A 124 -0.26 -2.48 -5.58
C LEU A 124 -0.48 -1.85 -4.20
N SER A 125 0.08 -2.44 -3.15
CA SER A 125 0.01 -1.89 -1.79
C SER A 125 0.81 -0.59 -1.66
N GLY A 126 2.05 -0.57 -2.14
CA GLY A 126 2.92 0.61 -2.15
C GLY A 126 2.35 1.74 -2.99
N GLY A 127 1.84 1.43 -4.19
CA GLY A 127 1.15 2.38 -5.05
C GLY A 127 0.00 3.05 -4.31
N THR A 128 -0.85 2.29 -3.61
CA THR A 128 -1.96 2.85 -2.81
C THR A 128 -1.46 3.78 -1.69
N VAL A 129 -0.43 3.37 -0.95
CA VAL A 129 0.16 4.16 0.15
C VAL A 129 0.77 5.47 -0.36
N PHE A 130 1.51 5.43 -1.47
CA PHE A 130 2.25 6.59 -1.97
C PHE A 130 1.44 7.51 -2.89
N SER A 131 0.42 7.01 -3.57
CA SER A 131 -0.40 7.82 -4.47
C SER A 131 -1.58 8.47 -3.77
N VAL A 132 -2.51 7.68 -3.24
CA VAL A 132 -3.85 8.14 -2.84
C VAL A 132 -4.07 8.20 -1.35
N LEU A 133 -3.38 7.36 -0.56
CA LEU A 133 -3.61 7.31 0.88
C LEU A 133 -3.00 8.54 1.58
N SER A 134 -3.85 9.51 1.90
CA SER A 134 -3.43 10.72 2.62
C SER A 134 -3.52 10.52 4.13
N LEU A 135 -2.40 10.20 4.78
CA LEU A 135 -2.37 9.89 6.22
C LEU A 135 -2.89 11.05 7.09
N TRP A 136 -2.43 12.27 6.85
CA TRP A 136 -2.75 13.46 7.67
C TRP A 136 -3.49 14.56 6.92
N GLY A 137 -3.97 14.27 5.70
CA GLY A 137 -4.67 15.27 4.90
C GLY A 137 -3.75 16.26 4.17
N TYR A 138 -2.42 16.17 4.31
CA TYR A 138 -1.49 17.07 3.59
C TYR A 138 -1.65 17.03 2.07
N ARG A 139 -2.10 15.89 1.55
CA ARG A 139 -2.29 15.65 0.10
C ARG A 139 -3.72 15.91 -0.36
N THR A 140 -4.57 16.52 0.47
CA THR A 140 -5.97 16.78 0.15
C THR A 140 -6.23 18.26 -0.10
N CYS A 141 -7.32 18.57 -0.82
CA CYS A 141 -7.70 19.92 -1.19
C CYS A 141 -8.05 20.82 0.01
N HIS A 142 -8.26 20.22 1.19
CA HIS A 142 -8.40 20.94 2.46
C HIS A 142 -7.12 21.70 2.85
N TYR A 143 -5.93 21.14 2.60
CA TYR A 143 -4.67 21.78 2.99
C TYR A 143 -4.36 23.06 2.18
N PRO A 144 -4.47 23.10 0.85
CA PRO A 144 -4.33 24.33 0.08
C PRO A 144 -5.38 25.41 0.38
N ARG A 145 -6.61 25.01 0.74
CA ARG A 145 -7.73 25.95 0.97
C ARG A 145 -7.70 26.56 2.37
N GLU A 146 -7.42 25.75 3.39
CA GLU A 146 -7.54 26.15 4.80
C GLU A 146 -6.18 26.24 5.53
N GLY A 147 -5.09 25.88 4.85
CA GLY A 147 -3.75 25.85 5.40
C GLY A 147 -3.60 24.78 6.50
N PRO A 148 -2.78 25.02 7.54
CA PRO A 148 -2.56 24.07 8.64
C PRO A 148 -3.82 23.66 9.40
N LYS A 149 -4.92 24.43 9.28
CA LYS A 149 -6.20 24.09 9.91
C LYS A 149 -6.91 22.94 9.20
N GLY A 150 -6.69 22.75 7.90
CA GLY A 150 -7.31 21.67 7.11
C GLY A 150 -6.91 20.26 7.54
N ILE A 151 -5.78 20.13 8.24
CA ILE A 151 -5.31 18.86 8.85
C ILE A 151 -6.31 18.34 9.90
N ARG A 152 -7.08 19.24 10.53
CA ARG A 152 -8.03 18.87 11.59
C ARG A 152 -9.15 17.96 11.09
N HIS A 153 -9.50 18.04 9.81
CA HIS A 153 -10.47 17.13 9.17
C HIS A 153 -10.01 15.67 9.16
N PHE A 154 -8.70 15.43 9.31
CA PHE A 154 -8.09 14.10 9.26
C PHE A 154 -7.53 13.67 10.62
N GLY A 155 -7.95 14.28 11.72
CA GLY A 155 -7.54 13.90 13.08
C GLY A 155 -8.57 12.98 13.73
N GLY A 156 -8.33 11.67 13.77
CA GLY A 156 -9.25 10.72 14.42
C GLY A 156 -8.81 9.27 14.33
N PHE A 157 -9.71 8.36 14.70
CA PHE A 157 -9.47 6.90 14.69
C PHE A 157 -9.04 6.37 13.31
N GLY A 158 -9.69 6.84 12.24
CA GLY A 158 -9.36 6.43 10.87
C GLY A 158 -7.91 6.73 10.47
N THR A 159 -7.28 7.77 11.04
CA THR A 159 -5.88 8.09 10.77
C THR A 159 -4.92 7.14 11.45
N HIS A 160 -5.22 6.72 12.68
CA HIS A 160 -4.45 5.70 13.37
C HIS A 160 -4.52 4.36 12.64
N LEU A 161 -5.71 3.95 12.19
CA LEU A 161 -5.89 2.72 11.43
C LEU A 161 -5.07 2.73 10.13
N ARG A 162 -5.11 3.83 9.38
CA ARG A 162 -4.34 3.98 8.12
C ARG A 162 -2.83 4.03 8.36
N LEU A 163 -2.37 4.64 9.44
CA LEU A 163 -0.97 4.61 9.85
C LEU A 163 -0.51 3.20 10.22
N LEU A 164 -1.30 2.49 11.04
CA LEU A 164 -1.02 1.11 11.43
C LEU A 164 -0.96 0.20 10.22
N LEU A 165 -1.89 0.36 9.29
CA LEU A 165 -1.93 -0.42 8.06
C LEU A 165 -0.72 -0.15 7.14
N SER A 166 -0.36 1.13 6.96
CA SER A 166 0.82 1.51 6.17
C SER A 166 2.12 0.99 6.80
N MET A 167 2.19 1.02 8.13
CA MET A 167 3.30 0.45 8.90
C MET A 167 3.40 -1.07 8.72
N ALA A 168 2.27 -1.79 8.82
CA ALA A 168 2.23 -3.23 8.64
C ALA A 168 2.66 -3.65 7.22
N VAL A 169 2.20 -2.92 6.19
CA VAL A 169 2.65 -3.12 4.80
C VAL A 169 4.15 -2.87 4.64
N ALA A 170 4.69 -1.81 5.27
CA ALA A 170 6.12 -1.51 5.22
C ALA A 170 6.98 -2.59 5.92
N ILE A 171 6.54 -3.10 7.07
CA ILE A 171 7.20 -4.18 7.80
C ILE A 171 7.18 -5.47 6.96
N TYR A 172 6.02 -5.82 6.41
CA TYR A 172 5.89 -7.00 5.55
C TYR A 172 6.78 -6.88 4.31
N GLY A 173 6.80 -5.70 3.68
CA GLY A 173 7.68 -5.45 2.54
C GLY A 173 9.16 -5.57 2.90
N LEU A 174 9.57 -5.02 4.04
CA LEU A 174 10.95 -5.16 4.52
C LEU A 174 11.34 -6.63 4.72
N TRP A 175 10.46 -7.42 5.37
CA TRP A 175 10.65 -8.85 5.52
C TRP A 175 10.79 -9.56 4.18
N PHE A 176 9.92 -9.26 3.21
CA PHE A 176 9.98 -9.87 1.88
C PHE A 176 11.30 -9.55 1.16
N TRP A 177 11.76 -8.30 1.17
CA TRP A 177 12.98 -7.93 0.45
C TRP A 177 14.27 -8.45 1.11
N ILE A 178 14.27 -8.64 2.44
CA ILE A 178 15.42 -9.21 3.15
C ILE A 178 15.43 -10.73 3.00
N ILE A 179 14.29 -11.37 3.29
CA ILE A 179 14.16 -12.81 3.46
C ILE A 179 13.37 -13.40 2.29
N GLY A 180 12.12 -12.96 2.08
CA GLY A 180 11.17 -13.51 1.10
C GLY A 180 11.62 -13.64 -0.36
N ILE A 181 12.52 -12.78 -0.83
CA ILE A 181 12.96 -12.76 -2.24
C ILE A 181 14.11 -13.75 -2.52
N GLN A 182 14.75 -14.26 -1.48
CA GLN A 182 15.89 -15.15 -1.64
C GLN A 182 15.41 -16.58 -1.92
N PRO A 183 15.91 -17.21 -3.00
CA PRO A 183 15.40 -18.50 -3.45
C PRO A 183 15.67 -19.66 -2.47
N ASP A 184 16.67 -19.51 -1.60
CA ASP A 184 17.19 -20.63 -0.80
C ASP A 184 16.92 -20.48 0.71
N THR A 185 16.33 -19.36 1.15
CA THR A 185 16.18 -19.05 2.60
C THR A 185 14.74 -18.96 3.08
N THR A 186 13.74 -19.24 2.23
CA THR A 186 12.32 -19.04 2.61
C THR A 186 11.37 -20.17 2.29
N GLU A 187 10.31 -20.24 3.12
CA GLU A 187 9.14 -21.10 2.93
C GLU A 187 8.16 -20.61 1.84
N ILE A 188 8.44 -19.46 1.22
CA ILE A 188 7.72 -19.02 0.02
C ILE A 188 8.04 -20.05 -1.06
N ASN A 189 7.04 -20.49 -1.83
CA ASN A 189 7.30 -21.43 -2.92
C ASN A 189 8.17 -20.75 -3.97
N VAL A 190 9.46 -21.07 -3.92
CA VAL A 190 10.41 -20.78 -4.96
C VAL A 190 10.33 -21.95 -5.92
N ASP A 191 9.83 -21.72 -7.13
CA ASP A 191 9.78 -22.79 -8.11
C ASP A 191 11.22 -23.23 -8.42
N ALA A 192 11.51 -24.50 -8.11
CA ALA A 192 12.72 -25.18 -8.53
C ALA A 192 12.61 -25.45 -10.02
N GLY A 193 13.01 -24.47 -10.82
CA GLY A 193 12.81 -24.55 -12.26
C GLY A 193 13.19 -23.27 -12.99
N PRO A 194 12.87 -23.23 -14.28
CA PRO A 194 13.32 -22.17 -15.17
C PRO A 194 12.85 -20.76 -14.78
N CYS A 195 11.72 -20.63 -14.11
CA CYS A 195 11.13 -19.37 -13.68
C CYS A 195 11.72 -18.80 -12.37
N ARG A 196 12.95 -19.15 -12.00
CA ARG A 196 13.59 -18.75 -10.73
C ARG A 196 13.85 -17.23 -10.66
N THR A 197 14.13 -16.60 -11.80
CA THR A 197 14.47 -15.18 -11.85
C THR A 197 13.21 -14.34 -12.06
N VAL A 198 12.88 -13.52 -11.06
CA VAL A 198 11.78 -12.57 -11.15
C VAL A 198 12.31 -11.22 -11.64
N TYR A 199 11.65 -10.66 -12.64
CA TYR A 199 11.92 -9.32 -13.14
C TYR A 199 10.84 -8.34 -12.68
N THR A 200 11.26 -7.11 -12.39
CA THR A 200 10.39 -5.97 -12.10
C THR A 200 10.65 -4.87 -13.13
N PHE A 201 9.61 -4.10 -13.45
CA PHE A 201 9.69 -3.00 -14.39
C PHE A 201 9.68 -1.68 -13.63
N MET A 202 10.77 -0.91 -13.69
CA MET A 202 10.79 0.46 -13.15
C MET A 202 10.86 1.51 -14.26
N PHE A 203 11.44 1.15 -15.41
CA PHE A 203 11.56 1.90 -16.67
C PHE A 203 12.15 1.00 -17.78
N ALA A 204 12.88 -0.04 -17.36
CA ALA A 204 13.31 -1.18 -18.17
C ALA A 204 13.03 -2.47 -17.38
N LYS A 205 13.12 -3.63 -18.04
CA LYS A 205 13.10 -4.95 -17.40
C LYS A 205 14.36 -5.10 -16.56
N VAL A 206 14.21 -5.12 -15.23
CA VAL A 206 15.34 -5.27 -14.29
C VAL A 206 15.13 -6.48 -13.40
N ARG A 207 16.21 -7.22 -13.14
CA ARG A 207 16.23 -8.34 -12.21
C ARG A 207 15.92 -7.87 -10.79
N ALA A 208 14.91 -8.46 -10.17
CA ALA A 208 14.47 -8.06 -8.85
C ALA A 208 15.43 -8.48 -7.73
N ASP A 209 16.26 -9.49 -7.97
CA ASP A 209 17.32 -9.96 -7.07
C ASP A 209 18.61 -9.13 -7.16
N GLY A 210 18.70 -8.20 -8.13
CA GLY A 210 19.83 -7.30 -8.32
C GLY A 210 19.75 -6.01 -7.48
N GLY A 211 20.29 -4.91 -8.02
CA GLY A 211 20.36 -3.61 -7.30
C GLY A 211 19.00 -3.03 -6.88
N VAL A 212 17.93 -3.40 -7.57
CA VAL A 212 16.55 -2.99 -7.25
C VAL A 212 16.13 -3.48 -5.86
N ARG A 213 16.61 -4.66 -5.43
CA ARG A 213 16.39 -5.17 -4.08
C ARG A 213 16.89 -4.21 -3.01
N ILE A 214 18.12 -3.70 -3.15
CA ILE A 214 18.74 -2.79 -2.19
C ILE A 214 17.92 -1.49 -2.13
N PHE A 215 17.51 -0.97 -3.29
CA PHE A 215 16.66 0.21 -3.38
C PHE A 215 15.35 0.04 -2.61
N TYR A 216 14.63 -1.06 -2.80
CA TYR A 216 13.39 -1.30 -2.07
C TYR A 216 13.60 -1.54 -0.57
N ILE A 217 14.69 -2.19 -0.15
CA ILE A 217 15.05 -2.31 1.27
C ILE A 217 15.20 -0.92 1.90
N ILE A 218 15.94 -0.02 1.26
CA ILE A 218 16.14 1.35 1.74
C ILE A 218 14.79 2.08 1.89
N ILE A 219 13.92 1.98 0.87
CA ILE A 219 12.58 2.57 0.92
C ILE A 219 11.76 1.97 2.06
N CYS A 220 11.74 0.65 2.21
CA CYS A 220 10.98 -0.03 3.26
C CYS A 220 11.47 0.36 4.65
N VAL A 221 12.80 0.43 4.88
CA VAL A 221 13.38 0.91 6.14
C VAL A 221 12.96 2.36 6.41
N GLY A 222 13.08 3.24 5.41
CA GLY A 222 12.62 4.63 5.53
C GLY A 222 11.13 4.73 5.88
N CYS A 223 10.29 3.89 5.28
CA CYS A 223 8.86 3.83 5.56
C CYS A 223 8.55 3.33 6.96
N VAL A 224 9.23 2.27 7.42
CA VAL A 224 9.07 1.74 8.78
C VAL A 224 9.44 2.80 9.81
N ILE A 225 10.57 3.50 9.62
CA ILE A 225 10.99 4.58 10.52
C ILE A 225 9.97 5.72 10.47
N TYR A 226 9.60 6.20 9.28
CA TYR A 226 8.68 7.32 9.11
C TYR A 226 7.29 7.03 9.69
N PHE A 227 6.66 5.91 9.29
CA PHE A 227 5.34 5.55 9.81
C PHE A 227 5.39 5.16 11.29
N GLY A 228 6.50 4.60 11.77
CA GLY A 228 6.71 4.29 13.19
C GLY A 228 6.77 5.55 14.06
N VAL A 229 7.58 6.53 13.68
CA VAL A 229 7.65 7.83 14.38
C VAL A 229 6.29 8.53 14.37
N MET A 230 5.61 8.53 13.22
CA MET A 230 4.28 9.13 13.09
C MET A 230 3.23 8.41 13.94
N LEU A 231 3.26 7.09 13.99
CA LEU A 231 2.37 6.29 14.82
C LEU A 231 2.62 6.57 16.30
N LEU A 232 3.88 6.59 16.75
CA LEU A 232 4.25 6.94 18.13
C LEU A 232 3.76 8.33 18.52
N ALA A 233 4.03 9.35 17.69
CA ALA A 233 3.57 10.72 17.94
C ALA A 233 2.04 10.79 18.04
N SER A 234 1.33 10.08 17.14
CA SER A 234 -0.12 10.02 17.16
C SER A 234 -0.65 9.33 18.43
N SER A 235 -0.05 8.22 18.84
CA SER A 235 -0.45 7.46 20.04
C SER A 235 -0.21 8.26 21.32
N LEU A 236 0.90 8.99 21.41
CA LEU A 236 1.17 9.90 22.53
C LEU A 236 0.13 11.04 22.58
N ALA A 237 -0.22 11.61 21.44
CA ALA A 237 -1.26 12.65 21.36
C ALA A 237 -2.64 12.10 21.76
N LEU A 238 -2.97 10.88 21.37
CA LEU A 238 -4.20 10.20 21.77
C LEU A 238 -4.22 9.92 23.28
N TYR A 239 -3.12 9.39 23.83
CA TYR A 239 -2.98 9.15 25.26
C TYR A 239 -3.15 10.43 26.08
N ALA A 240 -2.48 11.52 25.68
CA ALA A 240 -2.61 12.82 26.35
C ALA A 240 -4.06 13.35 26.32
N ARG A 241 -4.78 13.13 25.21
CA ARG A 241 -6.20 13.48 25.08
C ARG A 241 -7.08 12.64 26.01
N LEU A 242 -6.84 11.33 26.08
CA LEU A 242 -7.58 10.42 26.97
C LEU A 242 -7.32 10.74 28.45
N ALA A 243 -6.07 11.00 28.84
CA ALA A 243 -5.71 11.40 30.18
C ALA A 243 -6.41 12.71 30.59
N LYS A 244 -6.45 13.69 29.69
CA LYS A 244 -7.20 14.94 29.91
C LYS A 244 -8.70 14.71 30.04
N ALA A 245 -9.28 13.85 29.19
CA ALA A 245 -10.69 13.50 29.26
C ALA A 245 -11.05 12.79 30.59
N ALA A 246 -10.19 11.89 31.06
CA ALA A 246 -10.35 11.21 32.35
C ALA A 246 -10.26 12.18 33.53
N ASN A 247 -9.31 13.14 33.49
CA ASN A 247 -9.21 14.18 34.51
C ASN A 247 -10.44 15.09 34.57
N LEU A 248 -10.99 15.47 33.41
CA LEU A 248 -12.25 16.23 33.35
C LEU A 248 -13.44 15.41 33.84
N ALA A 249 -13.45 14.08 33.62
CA ALA A 249 -14.50 13.19 34.13
C ALA A 249 -14.50 13.16 35.64
N LYS A 250 -13.32 13.00 36.24
CA LYS A 250 -13.14 13.02 37.70
C LYS A 250 -13.59 14.35 38.33
N GLN A 251 -13.47 15.47 37.61
CA GLN A 251 -13.89 16.80 38.10
C GLN A 251 -15.40 17.07 37.95
N GLY A 252 -16.20 16.14 37.43
CA GLY A 252 -17.63 16.36 37.17
C GLY A 252 -17.92 17.41 36.08
N LYS A 253 -16.89 17.91 35.39
CA LYS A 253 -17.00 18.96 34.34
C LYS A 253 -17.19 18.39 32.94
N TRP A 254 -17.61 17.12 32.84
CA TRP A 254 -17.75 16.43 31.55
C TRP A 254 -18.81 17.05 30.63
N ARG A 255 -19.89 17.59 31.22
CA ARG A 255 -21.03 18.16 30.47
C ARG A 255 -20.78 19.54 29.86
N THR A 256 -19.80 20.31 30.33
CA THR A 256 -19.62 21.72 29.91
C THR A 256 -18.46 21.94 28.93
N SER A 257 -17.68 20.90 28.62
CA SER A 257 -16.55 21.01 27.70
C SER A 257 -16.98 20.72 26.26
N THR A 258 -17.37 21.77 25.52
CA THR A 258 -17.55 21.79 24.05
C THR A 258 -16.35 21.21 23.28
N ARG A 259 -15.18 21.08 23.91
CA ARG A 259 -13.98 20.48 23.31
C ARG A 259 -14.00 18.95 23.24
N LEU A 260 -14.78 18.25 24.08
CA LEU A 260 -14.91 16.79 23.96
C LEU A 260 -15.77 16.41 22.75
N HIS A 261 -16.77 17.24 22.43
CA HIS A 261 -17.61 17.14 21.23
C HIS A 261 -16.78 17.08 19.93
N TYR A 262 -15.75 17.92 19.83
CA TYR A 262 -14.81 17.92 18.71
C TYR A 262 -13.79 16.78 18.73
N ALA A 263 -13.58 16.12 19.88
CA ALA A 263 -12.54 15.11 20.07
C ALA A 263 -13.03 13.67 19.84
N THR A 264 -14.32 13.39 20.10
CA THR A 264 -14.90 12.05 19.97
C THR A 264 -15.82 11.90 18.75
N GLY A 265 -16.29 13.00 18.14
CA GLY A 265 -17.18 12.97 16.98
C GLY A 265 -18.58 12.39 17.25
N LEU A 266 -18.92 12.13 18.52
CA LEU A 266 -20.24 11.64 18.92
C LEU A 266 -21.21 12.82 18.99
N TYR A 267 -22.11 12.91 18.01
CA TYR A 267 -23.26 13.81 18.05
C TYR A 267 -24.31 13.24 19.00
N HIS A 268 -24.66 13.99 20.04
CA HIS A 268 -25.95 13.80 20.70
C HIS A 268 -27.00 14.47 19.81
N LYS A 269 -27.97 13.70 19.33
CA LYS A 269 -29.26 14.28 18.91
C LYS A 269 -29.95 14.77 20.17
N GLU A 270 -30.27 16.05 20.20
CA GLU A 270 -31.30 16.61 21.10
C GLU A 270 -32.66 16.03 20.74
#